data_AF-M9UB04-F1
#
_entry.id   AF-M9UB04-F1
#
_cell.length_a   1.000
_cell.length_b   1.000
_cell.length_c   1.000
_cell.angle_alpha   90.00
_cell.angle_beta   90.00
_cell.angle_gamma   90.00
#
_symmetry.space_group_name_H-M   'P 1'
#
loop_
_entity.id
_entity.type
_entity.pdbx_description
1 polymer ?
#
loop_
_entity_poly.entity_id
_entity_poly.type
_entity_poly.pdbx_seq_one_letter_code
_entity_poly.pdbx_strand_id
1 'polypeptide(L)' 'MIHMTTLKKVDDQTFELEITGTVTISFKLEDEFIKEVDNVARNLGYTNRSDFIRDAIIYYLGYLKRNGNHNNNLNTEYY' A
#
# COMPACT_ATOMS: atom_id res chain seq x y z
N MET A 1 -8.96 -5.56 -11.36
CA MET A 1 -10.16 -6.42 -11.28
C MET A 1 -10.58 -6.46 -9.84
N ILE A 2 -11.79 -6.04 -9.52
CA ILE A 2 -12.31 -6.05 -8.15
C ILE A 2 -12.73 -7.48 -7.84
N HIS A 3 -12.14 -8.09 -6.81
CA HIS A 3 -12.56 -9.40 -6.33
C HIS A 3 -13.51 -9.22 -5.15
N MET A 4 -14.68 -9.84 -5.27
CA MET A 4 -15.67 -9.91 -4.20
C MET A 4 -15.30 -11.09 -3.30
N THR A 5 -14.90 -10.81 -2.06
CA THR A 5 -14.26 -11.81 -1.21
C THR A 5 -15.23 -12.37 -0.18
N THR A 6 -16.06 -11.51 0.40
CA THR A 6 -16.99 -11.92 1.45
C THR A 6 -18.27 -11.09 1.38
N LEU A 7 -19.42 -11.76 1.34
CA LEU A 7 -20.74 -11.14 1.49
C LEU A 7 -21.36 -11.69 2.77
N LYS A 8 -21.61 -10.80 3.73
CA LYS A 8 -22.25 -11.15 5.00
C LYS A 8 -23.57 -10.41 5.13
N LYS A 9 -24.66 -11.16 5.35
CA LYS A 9 -25.94 -10.57 5.72
C LYS A 9 -25.87 -10.08 7.17
N VAL A 10 -26.12 -8.79 7.40
CA VAL A 10 -26.14 -8.19 8.74
C VAL A 10 -27.55 -8.21 9.29
N ASP A 11 -28.54 -7.87 8.46
CA ASP A 11 -29.98 -7.97 8.76
C ASP A 11 -30.80 -8.07 7.44
N ASP A 12 -32.12 -7.99 7.53
CA ASP A 12 -33.02 -8.13 6.38
C ASP A 12 -32.89 -7.04 5.31
N GLN A 13 -32.26 -5.91 5.63
CA GLN A 13 -32.08 -4.78 4.72
C GLN A 13 -30.61 -4.38 4.53
N THR A 14 -29.69 -4.96 5.30
CA THR A 14 -28.27 -4.57 5.31
C THR A 14 -27.36 -5.73 4.98
N PHE A 15 -26.48 -5.49 4.00
CA PHE A 15 -25.41 -6.40 3.60
C PHE A 15 -24.06 -5.73 3.79
N GLU A 16 -23.13 -6.47 4.38
CA GLU A 16 -21.73 -6.07 4.49
C GLU A 16 -20.95 -6.72 3.35
N LEU A 17 -20.26 -5.88 2.57
CA LEU A 17 -19.52 -6.28 1.40
C LEU A 17 -18.05 -5.97 1.60
N GLU A 18 -17.22 -7.00 1.71
CA GLU A 18 -15.77 -6.85 1.70
C GLU A 18 -15.26 -6.88 0.25
N ILE A 19 -14.88 -5.70 -0.23
CA ILE A 19 -14.29 -5.52 -1.56
C ILE A 19 -12.77 -5.43 -1.41
N THR A 20 -12.04 -6.42 -1.95
CA THR A 20 -10.58 -6.35 -2.06
C THR A 20 -10.18 -6.22 -3.53
N GLY A 21 -9.56 -5.09 -3.87
CA GLY A 21 -9.05 -4.81 -5.22
C GLY A 21 -7.55 -4.50 -5.17
N THR A 22 -6.80 -5.03 -6.14
CA THR A 22 -5.44 -4.53 -6.42
C THR A 22 -5.54 -3.39 -7.42
N VAL A 23 -4.91 -2.26 -7.09
CA VAL A 23 -4.79 -1.09 -7.98
C VAL A 23 -3.33 -0.96 -8.40
N THR A 24 -3.10 -0.74 -9.68
CA THR A 24 -1.76 -0.42 -10.21
C THR A 24 -1.59 1.10 -10.21
N ILE A 25 -0.47 1.56 -9.65
CA ILE A 25 -0.06 2.97 -9.70
C ILE A 25 1.16 3.12 -10.62
N SER A 26 1.20 4.22 -11.37
CA SER A 26 2.32 4.56 -12.25
C SER A 26 2.98 5.85 -11.76
N PHE A 27 4.27 5.81 -11.48
CA PHE A 27 5.06 6.98 -11.08
C PHE A 27 6.32 7.06 -11.94
N LYS A 28 6.77 8.29 -12.19
CA LYS A 28 7.99 8.56 -12.95
C LYS A 28 9.14 8.78 -11.96
N LEU A 29 10.25 8.10 -12.21
CA LEU A 29 11.50 8.24 -11.48
C LEU A 29 12.65 8.29 -12.48
N GLU A 30 13.78 8.80 -12.03
CA GLU A 30 15.02 8.75 -12.81
C GLU A 30 15.49 7.32 -12.99
N ASP A 31 16.01 7.02 -14.18
CA ASP A 31 16.44 5.66 -14.55
C ASP A 31 17.54 5.13 -13.61
N GLU A 32 18.43 6.01 -13.13
CA GLU A 32 19.48 5.64 -12.20
C GLU A 32 18.92 5.16 -10.87
N PHE A 33 17.93 5.88 -10.34
CA PHE A 33 17.26 5.51 -9.11
C PHE A 33 16.46 4.21 -9.25
N ILE A 34 15.82 3.99 -10.40
CA ILE A 34 15.13 2.72 -10.69
C ILE A 34 16.11 1.54 -10.65
N LYS A 35 17.32 1.71 -11.22
CA LYS A 35 18.36 0.68 -11.20
C LYS A 35 18.86 0.41 -9.77
N GLU A 36 19.02 1.45 -8.97
CA GLU A 36 19.40 1.31 -7.57
C GLU A 36 18.34 0.51 -6.80
N VAL A 37 17.07 0.86 -6.94
CA VAL A 37 15.94 0.12 -6.35
C VAL A 37 15.94 -1.34 -6.76
N ASP A 38 16.14 -1.64 -8.05
CA ASP A 38 16.20 -3.02 -8.55
C ASP A 38 17.38 -3.81 -7.97
N ASN A 39 18.55 -3.18 -7.83
CA ASN A 39 19.73 -3.81 -7.25
C ASN A 39 19.52 -4.13 -5.76
N VAL A 40 18.97 -3.17 -5.00
CA VAL A 40 18.65 -3.37 -3.58
C VAL A 40 17.62 -4.49 -3.41
N ALA A 41 16.54 -4.47 -4.21
CA ALA A 41 15.51 -5.50 -4.18
C ALA A 41 16.11 -6.90 -4.41
N ARG A 42 16.98 -7.06 -5.41
CA ARG A 42 17.66 -8.34 -5.70
C ARG A 42 18.58 -8.77 -4.57
N ASN A 43 19.37 -7.86 -4.02
CA ASN A 43 20.29 -8.15 -2.92
C ASN A 43 19.55 -8.60 -1.65
N LEU A 44 18.33 -8.13 -1.46
CA LEU A 44 17.44 -8.53 -0.37
C LEU A 44 16.60 -9.79 -0.69
N GLY A 45 16.77 -10.39 -1.86
CA GLY A 45 16.10 -11.65 -2.25
C GLY A 45 14.69 -11.48 -2.80
N TYR A 46 14.27 -10.26 -3.16
CA TYR A 46 12.95 -10.04 -3.76
C TYR A 46 12.92 -10.49 -5.23
N THR A 47 11.83 -11.14 -5.61
CA THR A 47 11.60 -11.64 -6.97
C THR A 47 11.20 -10.52 -7.94
N ASN A 48 10.49 -9.49 -7.45
CA ASN A 48 10.08 -8.37 -8.29
C ASN A 48 10.09 -7.04 -7.52
N ARG A 49 10.22 -5.95 -8.28
CA ARG A 49 10.28 -4.57 -7.76
C ARG A 49 9.02 -4.17 -7.01
N SER A 50 7.85 -4.63 -7.45
CA SER A 50 6.57 -4.23 -6.86
C SER A 50 6.41 -4.76 -5.43
N ASP A 51 6.90 -5.97 -5.16
CA ASP A 51 6.88 -6.56 -3.82
C ASP A 51 7.82 -5.81 -2.88
N PHE A 52 9.04 -5.51 -3.33
CA PHE A 52 9.97 -4.71 -2.56
C PHE A 52 9.39 -3.32 -2.21
N ILE A 53 8.85 -2.62 -3.22
CA ILE A 53 8.26 -1.29 -3.02
C ILE A 53 7.04 -1.35 -2.09
N ARG A 54 6.21 -2.39 -2.22
CA ARG A 54 5.03 -2.57 -1.36
C ARG A 54 5.44 -2.73 0.11
N ASP A 55 6.41 -3.59 0.39
CA ASP A 55 6.91 -3.81 1.75
C ASP A 55 7.54 -2.54 2.33
N ALA A 56 8.32 -1.81 1.53
CA ALA A 56 8.93 -0.55 1.93
C ALA A 56 7.86 0.50 2.31
N ILE A 57 6.80 0.62 1.50
CA ILE A 57 5.69 1.54 1.79
C ILE A 57 4.97 1.12 3.07
N ILE A 58 4.62 -0.16 3.23
CA ILE A 58 3.94 -0.66 4.44
C ILE A 58 4.79 -0.40 5.68
N TYR A 59 6.08 -0.70 5.61
CA TYR A 59 7.03 -0.47 6.70
C TYR A 59 7.07 1.01 7.08
N TYR A 60 7.21 1.90 6.09
CA TYR A 60 7.31 3.34 6.33
C TYR A 60 6.00 3.91 6.91
N LEU A 61 4.84 3.47 6.42
CA LEU A 61 3.55 3.85 7.00
C LEU A 61 3.42 3.38 8.46
N GLY A 62 3.90 2.16 8.77
CA GLY A 62 3.94 1.64 10.13
C GLY A 62 4.85 2.46 11.04
N TYR A 63 6.04 2.83 10.55
CA TYR A 63 6.97 3.73 11.23
C TYR A 63 6.32 5.09 11.49
N LEU A 64 5.69 5.70 10.49
CA LEU A 64 4.99 6.98 10.63
C LEU A 64 3.82 6.92 11.61
N LYS A 65 3.04 5.84 11.65
CA LYS A 65 1.96 5.69 12.63
C LYS A 65 2.49 5.58 14.06
N ARG A 66 3.61 4.89 14.27
CA ARG A 66 4.25 4.73 15.58
C ARG A 66 4.89 6.03 16.06
N ASN A 67 5.48 6.79 15.15
CA ASN A 67 6.28 7.97 15.47
C ASN A 67 5.50 9.29 15.28
N GLY A 68 4.37 9.25 14.57
CA GLY A 68 3.50 10.39 14.26
C GLY A 68 2.70 10.93 15.45
N ASN A 69 2.60 10.18 16.55
CA ASN A 69 2.08 10.71 17.82
C ASN A 69 2.98 11.80 18.43
N HIS A 70 4.14 12.11 17.85
CA HIS A 70 4.99 13.22 18.27
C HIS A 70 4.95 14.46 17.35
N ASN A 71 4.21 14.44 16.22
CA ASN A 71 4.07 15.62 15.34
C ASN A 71 2.72 15.60 14.60
N ASN A 72 1.65 16.00 15.28
CA ASN A 72 0.36 16.29 14.65
C ASN A 72 0.41 17.67 13.96
N ASN A 73 0.46 17.70 12.63
CA ASN A 73 -0.27 18.67 11.79
C ASN A 73 -0.08 18.38 10.30
N LEU A 74 -0.71 17.32 9.81
CA LEU A 74 -1.09 17.25 8.39
C LEU A 74 -2.59 16.98 8.32
N ASN A 75 -3.32 18.10 8.21
CA ASN A 75 -4.73 18.16 7.88
C ASN A 75 -5.01 17.21 6.71
N THR A 76 -5.79 16.18 6.97
CA THR A 76 -6.37 15.31 5.93
C THR A 76 -7.89 15.48 5.99
N GLU A 77 -8.34 16.70 5.71
CA GLU A 77 -9.55 16.82 4.91
C GLU A 77 -9.11 16.64 3.46
N TYR A 78 -9.58 15.59 2.80
CA TYR A 78 -10.26 15.63 1.51
C TYR A 78 -10.73 14.20 1.20
N TYR A 79 -12.06 14.06 1.18
CA TYR A 79 -12.81 12.93 0.62
C TYR A 79 -12.52 12.77 -0.87
#